data_AF-A0A956Q8E9-F1
#
_entry.id   AF-A0A956Q8E9-F1
#
_cell.length_a   1.000
_cell.length_b   1.000
_cell.length_c   1.000
_cell.angle_alpha   90.00
_cell.angle_beta   90.00
_cell.angle_gamma   90.00
#
_symmetry.space_group_name_H-M   'P 1'
#
loop_
_entity.id
_entity.type
_entity.pdbx_description
1 polymer ?
#
loop_
_entity_poly.entity_id
_entity_poly.type
_entity_poly.pdbx_seq_one_letter_code
_entity_poly.pdbx_strand_id
1 'polypeptide(L)'
;MGTKRVQSAANFELATRSLAGSIIYPCIALILYTWSPFYSHHPLLSFTFMTLLVLVGWERVRVARRIKASLGEAPESDSLRLHRVTLATAVIWGIFAGWGIYNHDDVTRWMILTADGSLASGAIASLSPGKDRLFLKYLVLLLAPSLVVMLLSAGQVSRATGWIALGFAILVG
;
A
#
# COMPACT_ATOMS: atom_id res chain seq x y z
N MET A 1 5.70 -27.62 -20.49
CA MET A 1 6.79 -27.33 -19.52
C MET A 1 7.11 -25.83 -19.34
N GLY A 2 6.93 -24.96 -20.35
CA GLY A 2 7.30 -23.53 -20.24
C GLY A 2 6.49 -22.70 -19.23
N THR A 3 5.20 -22.96 -19.05
CA THR A 3 4.31 -22.15 -18.20
C THR A 3 4.63 -22.21 -16.70
N LYS A 4 5.07 -23.37 -16.19
CA LYS A 4 5.45 -23.53 -14.78
C LYS A 4 6.72 -22.76 -14.42
N ARG A 5 7.72 -22.77 -15.31
CA ARG A 5 8.97 -22.02 -15.10
C ARG A 5 8.74 -20.51 -15.10
N VAL A 6 7.91 -20.02 -16.01
CA VAL A 6 7.51 -18.59 -16.06
C VAL A 6 6.77 -18.19 -14.78
N GLN A 7 5.85 -19.03 -14.30
CA GLN A 7 5.11 -18.75 -13.07
C GLN A 7 6.02 -18.74 -11.82
N SER A 8 6.95 -19.69 -11.74
CA SER A 8 7.94 -19.76 -10.64
C SER A 8 8.84 -18.52 -10.64
N ALA A 9 9.35 -18.12 -11.80
CA ALA A 9 10.15 -16.90 -11.94
C ALA A 9 9.36 -15.64 -11.54
N ALA A 10 8.10 -15.53 -11.94
CA ALA A 10 7.23 -14.40 -11.56
C ALA A 10 6.98 -14.36 -10.04
N ASN A 11 6.72 -15.51 -9.41
CA ASN A 11 6.53 -15.60 -7.96
C ASN A 11 7.80 -15.23 -7.20
N PHE A 12 8.96 -15.68 -7.68
CA PHE A 12 10.26 -15.35 -7.09
C PHE A 12 10.58 -13.86 -7.18
N GLU A 13 10.35 -13.25 -8.34
CA GLU A 13 10.56 -11.82 -8.56
C GLU A 13 9.61 -10.99 -7.69
N LEU A 14 8.32 -11.35 -7.65
CA LEU A 14 7.33 -10.72 -6.78
C LEU A 14 7.72 -10.81 -5.31
N ALA A 15 8.14 -11.99 -4.84
CA ALA A 15 8.59 -12.20 -3.47
C ALA A 15 9.83 -11.34 -3.15
N THR A 16 10.77 -11.23 -4.09
CA THR A 16 11.99 -10.40 -3.93
C THR A 16 11.64 -8.92 -3.79
N ARG A 17 10.79 -8.38 -4.68
CA ARG A 17 10.35 -6.97 -4.61
C ARG A 17 9.47 -6.71 -3.40
N SER A 18 8.68 -7.69 -2.98
CA SER A 18 7.82 -7.61 -1.80
C SER A 18 8.60 -7.46 -0.50
N LEU A 19 9.83 -7.97 -0.40
CA LEU A 19 10.66 -7.80 0.80
C LEU A 19 11.02 -6.32 1.04
N ALA A 20 11.49 -5.64 -0.01
CA ALA A 20 11.79 -4.21 0.06
C ALA A 20 10.53 -3.39 0.38
N GLY A 21 9.41 -3.72 -0.27
CA GLY A 21 8.12 -3.06 -0.04
C GLY A 21 7.49 -3.35 1.33
N SER A 22 7.96 -4.31 2.12
CA SER A 22 7.38 -4.59 3.44
C SER A 22 7.88 -3.66 4.55
N ILE A 23 9.07 -3.07 4.36
CA ILE A 23 9.71 -2.19 5.35
C ILE A 23 9.25 -0.74 5.19
N ILE A 24 8.86 -0.34 3.97
CA ILE A 24 8.55 1.06 3.66
C ILE A 24 7.30 1.58 4.41
N TYR A 25 6.26 0.76 4.59
CA TYR A 25 5.04 1.17 5.29
C TYR A 25 5.30 1.51 6.77
N PRO A 26 5.98 0.63 7.56
CA PRO A 26 6.42 0.98 8.91
C PRO A 26 7.32 2.22 8.95
N CYS A 27 8.26 2.37 8.01
CA CYS A 27 9.16 3.53 7.98
C CYS A 27 8.41 4.84 7.75
N ILE A 28 7.49 4.89 6.79
CA ILE A 28 6.68 6.09 6.56
C ILE A 28 5.77 6.35 7.76
N ALA A 29 5.14 5.32 8.34
CA ALA A 29 4.33 5.49 9.53
C ALA A 29 5.14 6.06 10.71
N LEU A 30 6.40 5.66 10.86
CA LEU A 30 7.32 6.22 11.86
C LEU A 30 7.69 7.67 11.56
N ILE A 31 7.92 8.02 10.29
CA ILE A 31 8.15 9.41 9.87
C ILE A 31 6.92 10.27 10.21
N LEU A 32 5.71 9.80 9.88
CA LEU A 32 4.48 10.50 10.25
C LEU A 32 4.34 10.61 11.77
N TYR A 33 4.63 9.56 12.53
CA TYR A 33 4.61 9.60 13.99
C TYR A 33 5.55 10.67 14.57
N THR A 34 6.74 10.82 14.00
CA THR A 34 7.79 11.71 14.53
C THR A 34 7.65 13.15 14.07
N TRP A 35 7.16 13.38 12.86
CA TRP A 35 7.16 14.70 12.22
C TRP A 35 5.77 15.33 12.10
N SER A 36 4.70 14.62 12.48
CA SER A 36 3.34 15.16 12.42
C SER A 36 2.65 15.14 13.79
N PRO A 37 1.77 16.12 14.09
CA PRO A 37 0.93 16.13 15.28
C PRO A 37 -0.18 15.06 15.26
N PHE A 38 -0.20 14.19 14.24
CA PHE A 38 -1.19 13.14 14.07
C PHE A 38 -1.33 12.24 15.30
N TYR A 39 -0.19 11.84 15.86
CA TYR A 39 -0.16 10.94 17.01
C TYR A 39 -0.68 11.58 18.29
N SER A 40 -0.44 12.89 18.48
CA SER A 40 -0.86 13.58 19.71
C SER A 40 -2.38 13.73 19.80
N HIS A 41 -3.08 13.87 18.67
CA HIS A 41 -4.54 13.98 18.67
C HIS A 41 -5.23 12.62 18.79
N HIS A 42 -4.62 11.56 18.24
CA HIS A 42 -5.26 10.24 18.15
C HIS A 42 -4.26 9.08 18.39
N PRO A 43 -3.75 8.94 19.63
CA PRO A 43 -2.66 8.01 19.93
C PRO A 43 -3.08 6.54 19.77
N LEU A 44 -4.27 6.17 20.22
CA LEU A 44 -4.76 4.79 20.15
C LEU A 44 -4.98 4.31 18.70
N LEU A 45 -5.57 5.15 17.86
CA LEU A 45 -5.79 4.83 16.44
C LEU A 45 -4.46 4.67 15.72
N SER A 46 -3.55 5.63 15.91
CA SER A 46 -2.22 5.59 15.31
C SER A 46 -1.43 4.35 15.73
N PHE A 47 -1.47 4.01 17.02
CA PHE A 47 -0.85 2.78 17.53
C PHE A 47 -1.45 1.51 16.93
N THR A 48 -2.78 1.48 16.77
CA THR A 48 -3.50 0.37 16.13
C THR A 48 -3.05 0.20 14.68
N PHE A 49 -3.02 1.29 13.90
CA PHE A 49 -2.56 1.25 12.50
C PHE A 49 -1.09 0.83 12.39
N MET A 50 -0.20 1.37 13.22
CA MET A 50 1.20 0.94 13.22
C MET A 50 1.34 -0.55 13.55
N THR A 51 0.62 -1.03 14.57
CA THR A 51 0.64 -2.44 14.95
C THR A 51 0.16 -3.33 13.81
N LEU A 52 -0.96 -2.97 13.17
CA LEU A 52 -1.48 -3.71 12.02
C LEU A 52 -0.50 -3.73 10.84
N LEU A 53 0.11 -2.58 10.51
CA LEU A 53 1.12 -2.51 9.44
C LEU A 53 2.36 -3.36 9.74
N VAL A 54 2.82 -3.38 10.99
CA VAL A 54 3.94 -4.24 11.42
C VAL A 54 3.56 -5.72 11.33
N LEU A 55 2.38 -6.12 11.81
CA LEU A 55 1.93 -7.52 11.76
C LEU A 55 1.78 -8.01 10.31
N VAL A 56 1.12 -7.22 9.46
CA VAL A 56 0.93 -7.55 8.05
C VAL A 56 2.26 -7.52 7.30
N GLY A 57 3.12 -6.54 7.55
CA GLY A 57 4.47 -6.46 6.98
C GLY A 57 5.35 -7.65 7.39
N TRP A 58 5.29 -8.06 8.65
CA TRP A 58 5.99 -9.25 9.16
C TRP A 58 5.53 -10.53 8.46
N GLU A 59 4.22 -10.73 8.36
CA GLU A 59 3.66 -11.88 7.62
C GLU A 59 4.04 -11.85 6.14
N ARG A 60 4.06 -10.67 5.53
CA ARG A 60 4.50 -10.47 4.14
C ARG A 60 5.95 -10.90 3.94
N VAL A 61 6.85 -10.49 4.85
CA VAL A 61 8.25 -10.90 4.85
C VAL A 61 8.39 -12.42 5.05
N ARG A 62 7.66 -13.00 6.00
CA ARG A 62 7.71 -14.45 6.27
C ARG A 62 7.30 -15.29 5.07
N VAL A 63 6.23 -14.89 4.37
CA VAL A 63 5.75 -15.60 3.18
C VAL A 63 6.70 -15.39 2.00
N ALA A 64 7.15 -14.16 1.77
CA ALA A 64 8.11 -13.86 0.71
C ALA A 64 9.43 -14.63 0.87
N ARG A 65 9.95 -14.75 2.10
CA ARG A 65 11.14 -15.57 2.40
C ARG A 65 10.93 -17.04 2.08
N ARG A 66 9.76 -17.60 2.38
CA ARG A 66 9.42 -19.00 2.04
C ARG A 66 9.41 -19.23 0.53
N ILE A 67 8.73 -18.36 -0.21
CA ILE A 67 8.68 -18.42 -1.69
C ILE A 67 10.07 -18.27 -2.30
N LYS A 68 10.90 -17.39 -1.74
CA LYS A 68 12.28 -17.20 -2.21
C LYS A 68 13.15 -18.42 -1.90
N ALA A 69 13.00 -19.02 -0.72
CA ALA A 69 13.76 -20.22 -0.32
C ALA A 69 13.44 -21.43 -1.20
N SER A 70 12.22 -21.53 -1.73
CA SER A 70 11.82 -22.55 -2.71
C SER A 70 12.08 -22.15 -4.16
N LEU A 71 12.86 -21.09 -4.42
CA LEU A 71 13.16 -20.58 -5.76
C LEU A 71 11.91 -20.30 -6.62
N GLY A 72 10.81 -19.87 -6.00
CA GLY A 72 9.54 -19.60 -6.69
C GLY A 72 8.61 -20.81 -6.85
N GLU A 73 9.08 -22.02 -6.51
CA GLU A 73 8.31 -23.28 -6.59
C GLU A 73 7.46 -23.55 -5.33
N ALA A 74 7.12 -22.51 -4.57
CA ALA A 74 6.31 -22.65 -3.36
C ALA A 74 4.90 -23.17 -3.68
N PRO A 75 4.22 -23.79 -2.70
CA PRO A 75 2.81 -24.14 -2.82
C PRO A 75 1.96 -22.93 -3.22
N GLU A 76 0.93 -23.15 -4.03
CA GLU A 76 0.01 -22.09 -4.47
C GLU A 76 -0.61 -21.31 -3.30
N SER A 77 -0.79 -21.98 -2.16
CA SER A 77 -1.26 -21.37 -0.91
C SER A 77 -0.35 -20.23 -0.41
N ASP A 78 0.96 -20.34 -0.59
CA ASP A 78 1.91 -19.31 -0.16
C ASP A 78 1.85 -18.11 -1.10
N SER A 79 1.74 -18.33 -2.41
CA SER A 79 1.52 -17.25 -3.37
C SER A 79 0.20 -16.53 -3.08
N LEU A 80 -0.90 -17.26 -2.87
CA LEU A 80 -2.20 -16.66 -2.52
C LEU A 80 -2.13 -15.87 -1.20
N ARG A 81 -1.41 -16.40 -0.20
CA ARG A 81 -1.20 -15.71 1.08
C ARG A 81 -0.41 -14.41 0.87
N LEU A 82 0.64 -14.41 0.05
CA LEU A 82 1.40 -13.20 -0.28
C LEU A 82 0.50 -12.14 -0.93
N HIS A 83 -0.38 -12.54 -1.86
CA HIS A 83 -1.34 -11.65 -2.51
C HIS A 83 -2.30 -11.04 -1.48
N ARG A 84 -2.92 -11.88 -0.64
CA ARG A 84 -3.88 -11.44 0.40
C ARG A 84 -3.25 -10.46 1.38
N VAL A 85 -2.06 -10.78 1.90
CA VAL A 85 -1.34 -9.92 2.86
C VAL A 85 -0.91 -8.61 2.19
N THR A 86 -0.51 -8.65 0.93
CA THR A 86 -0.19 -7.44 0.15
C THR A 86 -1.42 -6.54 0.01
N LEU A 87 -2.58 -7.09 -0.39
CA LEU A 87 -3.82 -6.32 -0.48
C LEU A 87 -4.29 -5.80 0.90
N ALA A 88 -4.12 -6.58 1.96
CA ALA A 88 -4.43 -6.13 3.32
C ALA A 88 -3.57 -4.92 3.71
N THR A 89 -2.30 -4.87 3.31
CA THR A 89 -1.44 -3.69 3.53
C THR A 89 -2.02 -2.46 2.85
N ALA A 90 -2.48 -2.58 1.59
CA ALA A 90 -3.11 -1.48 0.87
C ALA A 90 -4.38 -0.98 1.57
N VAL A 91 -5.23 -1.88 2.05
CA VAL A 91 -6.47 -1.53 2.77
C VAL A 91 -6.15 -0.78 4.07
N ILE A 92 -5.24 -1.31 4.88
CA ILE A 92 -4.87 -0.71 6.16
C ILE A 92 -4.30 0.70 5.92
N TRP A 93 -3.38 0.83 4.96
CA TRP A 93 -2.80 2.12 4.62
C TRP A 93 -3.83 3.08 4.03
N GLY A 94 -4.65 2.65 3.08
CA GLY A 94 -5.66 3.48 2.44
C GLY A 94 -6.67 4.03 3.46
N ILE A 95 -7.17 3.18 4.37
CA ILE A 95 -8.06 3.63 5.45
C ILE A 95 -7.35 4.66 6.33
N PHE A 96 -6.10 4.40 6.73
CA PHE A 96 -5.30 5.35 7.51
C PHE A 96 -5.13 6.69 6.77
N ALA A 97 -4.80 6.65 5.48
CA ALA A 97 -4.57 7.83 4.67
C ALA A 97 -5.86 8.65 4.50
N GLY A 98 -6.97 8.00 4.12
CA GLY A 98 -8.27 8.66 4.01
C GLY A 98 -8.72 9.28 5.32
N TRP A 99 -8.63 8.53 6.43
CA TRP A 99 -8.96 9.06 7.75
C TRP A 99 -8.03 10.23 8.13
N GLY A 100 -6.74 10.14 7.82
CA GLY A 100 -5.82 11.22 8.14
C GLY A 100 -6.03 12.49 7.31
N ILE A 101 -6.35 12.35 6.02
CA ILE A 101 -6.73 13.48 5.16
C ILE A 101 -8.03 14.14 5.64
N TYR A 102 -8.98 13.34 6.15
CA TYR A 102 -10.25 13.84 6.67
C TYR A 102 -10.08 14.73 7.91
N ASN A 103 -9.21 14.32 8.85
CA ASN A 103 -9.06 15.01 10.14
C ASN A 103 -8.00 16.12 10.14
N HIS A 104 -7.14 16.19 9.13
CA HIS A 104 -6.07 17.18 9.06
C HIS A 104 -6.21 18.07 7.85
N ASP A 105 -6.09 19.38 8.06
CA ASP A 105 -6.00 20.42 7.02
C ASP A 105 -4.61 21.07 6.95
N ASP A 106 -3.70 20.64 7.84
CA ASP A 106 -2.34 21.14 7.99
C ASP A 106 -1.31 20.35 7.14
N VAL A 107 -0.03 20.57 7.41
CA VAL A 107 1.11 19.89 6.74
C VAL A 107 0.97 18.36 6.73
N THR A 108 0.34 17.78 7.74
CA THR A 108 0.11 16.34 7.88
C THR A 108 -0.69 15.78 6.71
N ARG A 109 -1.71 16.50 6.23
CA ARG A 109 -2.49 16.12 5.05
C ARG A 109 -1.58 15.94 3.84
N TRP A 110 -0.71 16.90 3.60
CA TRP A 110 0.20 16.89 2.45
C TRP A 110 1.28 15.81 2.58
N MET A 111 1.77 15.55 3.79
CA MET A 111 2.67 14.42 4.05
C MET A 111 2.02 13.08 3.74
N ILE A 112 0.77 12.88 4.17
CA ILE A 112 0.00 11.66 3.90
C ILE A 112 -0.22 11.49 2.39
N LEU A 113 -0.66 12.54 1.69
CA LEU A 113 -0.86 12.50 0.23
C LEU A 113 0.44 12.19 -0.53
N THR A 114 1.55 12.79 -0.11
CA THR A 114 2.87 12.54 -0.71
C THR A 114 3.32 11.10 -0.48
N ALA A 115 3.09 10.58 0.72
CA ALA A 115 3.37 9.19 1.04
C ALA A 115 2.50 8.23 0.20
N ASP A 116 1.20 8.52 0.08
CA ASP A 116 0.25 7.70 -0.69
C ASP A 116 0.65 7.62 -2.17
N GLY A 117 1.00 8.75 -2.78
CA GLY A 117 1.52 8.81 -4.15
C GLY A 117 2.86 8.07 -4.32
N SER A 118 3.77 8.21 -3.35
CA SER A 118 5.07 7.52 -3.37
C SER A 118 4.91 6.00 -3.27
N LEU A 119 4.00 5.55 -2.41
CA LEU A 119 3.67 4.13 -2.23
C LEU A 119 2.97 3.56 -3.46
N ALA A 120 2.04 4.30 -4.07
CA ALA A 120 1.39 3.93 -5.33
C ALA A 120 2.40 3.74 -6.46
N SER A 121 3.33 4.69 -6.62
CA SER A 121 4.42 4.61 -7.61
C SER A 121 5.31 3.38 -7.37
N GLY A 122 5.74 3.15 -6.13
CA GLY A 122 6.51 1.96 -5.76
C GLY A 122 5.74 0.65 -5.97
N ALA A 123 4.42 0.64 -5.78
CA ALA A 123 3.56 -0.51 -6.02
C ALA A 123 3.47 -0.85 -7.52
N ILE A 124 3.38 0.15 -8.40
CA ILE A 124 3.40 -0.06 -9.86
C ILE A 124 4.69 -0.76 -10.28
N ALA A 125 5.85 -0.27 -9.82
CA ALA A 125 7.14 -0.87 -10.14
C ALA A 125 7.29 -2.30 -9.57
N SER A 126 6.74 -2.55 -8.38
CA SER A 126 6.93 -3.83 -7.67
C SER A 126 5.92 -4.93 -8.00
N LEU A 127 4.68 -4.57 -8.39
CA LEU A 127 3.57 -5.52 -8.58
C LEU A 127 3.18 -5.76 -10.05
N SER A 128 3.82 -5.05 -11.00
CA SER A 128 3.58 -5.21 -12.44
C SER A 128 3.75 -6.64 -13.00
N PRO A 129 4.67 -7.51 -12.52
CA PRO A 129 4.88 -8.85 -13.11
C PRO A 129 3.76 -9.90 -12.92
N GLY A 130 2.58 -9.54 -12.40
CA GLY A 130 1.52 -10.50 -12.02
C GLY A 130 0.40 -10.69 -13.06
N LYS A 131 -0.12 -11.92 -13.20
CA LYS A 131 -1.25 -12.27 -14.09
C LYS A 131 -2.60 -11.66 -13.68
N ASP A 132 -2.83 -11.40 -12.39
CA ASP A 132 -4.19 -11.17 -11.87
C ASP A 132 -4.56 -9.70 -11.67
N ARG A 133 -3.90 -8.80 -12.42
CA ARG A 133 -4.02 -7.35 -12.25
C ARG A 133 -3.88 -6.94 -10.78
N LEU A 134 -2.98 -7.62 -10.05
CA LEU A 134 -2.77 -7.39 -8.62
C LEU A 134 -2.43 -5.93 -8.34
N PHE A 135 -1.63 -5.32 -9.22
CA PHE A 135 -1.27 -3.91 -9.12
C PHE A 135 -2.50 -2.98 -9.15
N LEU A 136 -3.48 -3.23 -10.04
CA LEU A 136 -4.70 -2.41 -10.10
C LEU A 136 -5.52 -2.54 -8.83
N LYS A 137 -5.74 -3.78 -8.37
CA LYS A 137 -6.44 -4.03 -7.10
C LYS A 137 -5.75 -3.33 -5.93
N TYR A 138 -4.41 -3.41 -5.90
CA TYR A 138 -3.59 -2.75 -4.90
C TYR A 138 -3.77 -1.23 -4.94
N LEU A 139 -3.62 -0.61 -6.11
CA LEU A 139 -3.76 0.83 -6.30
C LEU A 139 -5.15 1.33 -5.92
N VAL A 140 -6.20 0.63 -6.34
CA VAL A 140 -7.57 0.99 -5.98
C VAL A 140 -7.76 0.94 -4.46
N LEU A 141 -7.33 -0.13 -3.79
CA LEU A 141 -7.48 -0.25 -2.34
C LEU A 141 -6.64 0.76 -1.56
N LEU A 142 -5.47 1.13 -2.09
CA LEU A 142 -4.58 2.12 -1.51
C LEU A 142 -5.16 3.54 -1.64
N LEU A 143 -5.54 3.94 -2.86
CA LEU A 143 -5.88 5.32 -3.19
C LEU A 143 -7.36 5.67 -3.00
N ALA A 144 -8.28 4.70 -3.15
CA ALA A 144 -9.71 4.99 -3.16
C ALA A 144 -10.20 5.67 -1.87
N PRO A 145 -9.79 5.25 -0.65
CA PRO A 145 -10.26 5.91 0.57
C PRO A 145 -9.83 7.38 0.62
N SER A 146 -8.56 7.68 0.29
CA SER A 146 -8.02 9.04 0.19
C SER A 146 -8.80 9.87 -0.83
N LEU A 147 -9.01 9.33 -2.04
CA LEU A 147 -9.74 10.01 -3.11
C LEU A 147 -11.19 10.31 -2.74
N VAL A 148 -11.90 9.35 -2.15
CA VAL A 148 -13.28 9.53 -1.71
C VAL A 148 -13.37 10.65 -0.68
N VAL A 149 -12.49 10.65 0.32
CA VAL A 149 -12.46 11.71 1.34
C VAL A 149 -12.19 13.08 0.72
N MET A 150 -11.24 13.18 -0.21
CA MET A 150 -10.93 14.44 -0.88
C MET A 150 -12.08 14.97 -1.73
N LEU A 151 -12.75 14.09 -2.48
CA LEU A 151 -13.90 14.46 -3.33
C LEU A 151 -15.11 14.88 -2.50
N LEU A 152 -15.29 14.30 -1.31
CA LEU A 152 -16.39 14.63 -0.40
C LEU A 152 -16.06 15.79 0.56
N SER A 153 -14.82 16.26 0.61
CA SER A 153 -14.40 17.34 1.50
C SER A 153 -15.11 18.65 1.16
N ALA A 154 -15.49 19.44 2.17
CA ALA A 154 -16.09 20.75 1.95
C ALA A 154 -15.07 21.77 1.37
N GLY A 155 -13.76 21.54 1.55
CA GLY A 155 -12.71 22.43 1.07
C GLY A 155 -12.56 22.41 -0.46
N GLN A 156 -12.56 23.59 -1.10
CA GLN A 156 -12.42 23.72 -2.55
C GLN A 156 -11.08 23.16 -3.05
N VAL A 157 -9.99 23.39 -2.32
CA VAL A 157 -8.66 22.86 -2.65
C VAL A 157 -8.64 21.34 -2.58
N SER A 158 -9.19 20.75 -1.51
CA SER A 158 -9.24 19.30 -1.33
C SER A 158 -10.03 18.62 -2.45
N ARG A 159 -11.20 19.18 -2.81
CA ARG A 159 -12.01 18.70 -3.94
C ARG A 159 -11.28 18.81 -5.27
N ALA A 160 -10.64 19.95 -5.55
CA ALA A 160 -9.88 20.13 -6.78
C ALA A 160 -8.74 19.11 -6.90
N THR A 161 -7.98 18.87 -5.82
CA THR A 161 -6.93 17.85 -5.81
C THR A 161 -7.51 16.44 -6.00
N GLY A 162 -8.67 16.14 -5.40
CA GLY A 162 -9.37 14.86 -5.61
C GLY A 162 -9.76 14.64 -7.08
N TRP A 163 -10.30 15.66 -7.75
CA TRP A 163 -10.64 15.59 -9.18
C TRP A 163 -9.41 15.44 -10.07
N ILE A 164 -8.32 16.16 -9.78
CA ILE A 164 -7.06 16.02 -10.51
C ILE A 164 -6.53 14.59 -10.39
N ALA A 165 -6.48 14.06 -9.16
CA ALA A 165 -6.00 12.71 -8.91
C ALA A 165 -6.88 11.63 -9.57
N LEU A 166 -8.21 11.81 -9.56
CA LEU A 166 -9.14 10.93 -10.29
C LEU A 166 -8.92 11.01 -11.81
N GLY A 167 -8.73 12.21 -12.36
CA GLY A 167 -8.42 12.40 -13.77
C GLY A 167 -7.13 11.69 -14.18
N PHE A 168 -6.07 11.81 -13.39
CA PHE A 168 -4.83 11.06 -13.61
C PHE A 168 -5.03 9.55 -13.52
N ALA A 169 -5.82 9.07 -12.55
CA ALA A 169 -6.11 7.64 -12.41
C ALA A 169 -6.86 7.08 -13.63
N ILE A 170 -7.78 7.85 -14.22
CA ILE A 170 -8.52 7.46 -15.43
C ILE A 170 -7.62 7.49 -16.67
N LEU A 171 -6.72 8.47 -16.80
CA LEU A 171 -5.86 8.61 -17.98
C LEU A 171 -4.73 7.56 -18.03
N VAL A 172 -4.29 7.07 -16.88
CA VAL A 172 -3.18 6.11 -16.76
C VAL A 172 -3.67 4.65 -16.69
N GLY A 173 -4.92 4.42 -16.33
CA GLY A 173 -5.55 3.09 -16.24
C GLY A 173 -6.06 2.56 -17.56
#